data_AF-A0A951RZR2-F1
#
_entry.id   AF-A0A951RZR2-F1
#
_cell.length_a   1.000
_cell.length_b   1.000
_cell.length_c   1.000
_cell.angle_alpha   90.00
_cell.angle_beta   90.00
_cell.angle_gamma   90.00
#
_symmetry.space_group_name_H-M   'P 1'
#
loop_
_entity.id
_entity.type
_entity.pdbx_description
1 polymer ?
#
loop_
_entity_poly.entity_id
_entity_poly.type
_entity_poly.pdbx_seq_one_letter_code
_entity_poly.pdbx_strand_id
1 'polypeptide(L)'
;MSFVFWGIFSQIFISVFKRNVLVVVIGAGTFGLALAFAGNDLVNFIGVPMAGYHSFLTWKASGIAPTELMMESLNESVPAESFILFAAGTIMVLTLWFSKKSRTVTETEISLAREGEGKEKFEPNLFSRLLVRGSTQVALFFEYILPKSLQEKIDKRFQKPEVVDMPKEMLAELPAFDTIRASINLTVAGVLIATATTMKLPLSTTYVTFMVAMGSSLADRAWGRESAVYRVAGVLNVIAGWFFTAFIAFAAAGTIAYLIYIGGATMIAILLLLAVGLMVRNNIAHKKKNTVLIDSSSLKKTESKTVQGIIHESAENISKAIARSNKIFNDV
;
A
#
# COMPACT_ATOMS: atom_id res chain seq x y z
N MET A 1 21.08 29.06 3.68
CA MET A 1 19.85 29.69 4.21
C MET A 1 18.89 28.66 4.78
N SER A 2 18.33 27.73 3.98
CA SER A 2 17.35 26.75 4.46
C SER A 2 17.85 25.85 5.61
N PHE A 3 19.05 25.28 5.49
CA PHE A 3 19.63 24.41 6.53
C PHE A 3 19.81 25.12 7.89
N VAL A 4 20.28 26.37 7.86
CA VAL A 4 20.51 27.18 9.08
C VAL A 4 19.17 27.52 9.74
N PHE A 5 18.17 27.92 8.95
CA PHE A 5 16.83 28.19 9.45
C PHE A 5 16.21 26.96 10.12
N TRP A 6 16.20 25.82 9.43
CA TRP A 6 15.63 24.58 9.96
C TRP A 6 16.41 24.04 11.17
N GLY A 7 17.73 24.24 11.20
CA GLY A 7 18.57 23.91 12.37
C GLY A 7 18.18 24.74 13.60
N ILE A 8 18.01 26.05 13.44
CA ILE A 8 17.58 26.95 14.53
C ILE A 8 16.14 26.61 14.98
N PHE A 9 15.23 26.42 14.03
CA PHE A 9 13.85 26.02 14.32
C PHE A 9 13.80 24.70 15.11
N SER A 10 14.55 23.70 14.67
CA SER A 10 14.69 22.40 15.36
C SER A 10 15.15 22.58 16.80
N GLN A 11 16.19 23.38 17.02
CA GLN A 11 16.76 23.62 18.35
C GLN A 11 15.75 24.32 19.28
N ILE A 12 15.06 25.34 18.78
CA ILE A 12 14.01 26.06 19.54
C ILE A 12 12.86 25.12 19.87
N PHE A 13 12.39 24.34 18.89
CA PHE A 13 11.29 23.40 19.08
C PHE A 13 11.60 22.36 20.16
N ILE A 14 12.79 21.76 20.11
CA ILE A 14 13.24 20.79 21.11
C ILE A 14 13.35 21.45 22.49
N SER A 15 13.89 22.67 22.57
CA SER A 15 14.05 23.39 23.84
C SER A 15 12.72 23.75 24.51
N VAL A 16 11.70 24.12 23.72
CA VAL A 16 10.39 24.58 24.25
C VAL A 16 9.47 23.39 24.53
N PHE A 17 9.32 22.48 23.58
CA PHE A 17 8.32 21.41 23.65
C PHE A 17 8.87 20.10 24.20
N LYS A 18 10.21 19.95 24.33
CA LYS A 18 10.88 18.73 24.78
C LYS A 18 10.44 17.46 24.02
N ARG A 19 10.05 17.63 22.75
CA ARG A 19 9.63 16.57 21.84
C ARG A 19 10.57 16.49 20.66
N ASN A 20 10.67 15.29 20.07
CA ASN A 20 11.48 15.08 18.88
C ASN A 20 10.91 15.85 17.69
N VAL A 21 11.74 16.68 17.04
CA VAL A 21 11.38 17.44 15.83
C VAL A 21 10.90 16.53 14.69
N LEU A 22 11.33 15.26 14.67
CA LEU A 22 10.88 14.26 13.69
C LEU A 22 9.36 14.07 13.69
N VAL A 23 8.67 14.31 14.81
CA VAL A 23 7.19 14.25 14.84
C VAL A 23 6.58 15.33 13.95
N VAL A 24 7.17 16.54 13.93
CA VAL A 24 6.75 17.63 13.06
C VAL A 24 7.03 17.28 11.60
N VAL A 25 8.21 16.71 11.32
CA VAL A 25 8.58 16.25 9.97
C VAL A 25 7.63 15.17 9.48
N ILE A 26 7.27 14.20 10.32
CA ILE A 26 6.31 13.15 9.99
C ILE A 26 4.92 13.75 9.74
N GLY A 27 4.46 14.69 10.55
CA GLY A 27 3.17 15.36 10.36
C GLY A 27 3.12 16.15 9.06
N ALA A 28 4.12 17.00 8.80
CA ALA A 28 4.24 17.77 7.57
C ALA A 28 4.41 16.86 6.34
N GLY A 29 5.23 15.82 6.44
CA GLY A 29 5.46 14.83 5.40
C GLY A 29 4.21 14.03 5.06
N THR A 30 3.44 13.62 6.08
CA THR A 30 2.16 12.91 5.90
C THR A 30 1.13 13.81 5.23
N PHE A 31 1.05 15.08 5.64
CA PHE A 31 0.17 16.06 5.00
C PHE A 31 0.56 16.31 3.53
N GLY A 32 1.85 16.54 3.26
CA GLY A 32 2.36 16.74 1.90
C GLY A 32 2.16 15.52 1.00
N LEU A 33 2.40 14.32 1.54
CA LEU A 33 2.15 13.07 0.86
C LEU A 33 0.66 12.91 0.54
N ALA A 34 -0.24 13.16 1.51
CA ALA A 34 -1.68 13.12 1.31
C ALA A 34 -2.16 14.11 0.22
N LEU A 35 -1.61 15.32 0.18
CA LEU A 35 -1.91 16.31 -0.85
C LEU A 35 -1.47 15.81 -2.24
N ALA A 36 -0.27 15.24 -2.34
CA ALA A 36 0.26 14.70 -3.58
C ALA A 36 -0.54 13.47 -4.08
N PHE A 37 -0.92 12.58 -3.16
CA PHE A 37 -1.82 11.46 -3.43
C PHE A 37 -3.17 11.94 -3.95
N ALA A 38 -3.80 12.89 -3.26
CA ALA A 38 -5.09 13.43 -3.65
C ALA A 38 -5.02 14.07 -5.04
N GLY A 39 -3.98 14.84 -5.34
CA GLY A 39 -3.81 15.46 -6.66
C GLY A 39 -3.72 14.43 -7.80
N ASN A 40 -2.88 13.40 -7.64
CA ASN A 40 -2.68 12.38 -8.67
C ASN A 40 -3.88 11.43 -8.82
N ASP A 41 -4.39 10.92 -7.71
CA ASP A 41 -5.39 9.85 -7.73
C ASP A 41 -6.80 10.41 -8.01
N LEU A 42 -7.07 11.69 -7.68
CA LEU A 42 -8.33 12.34 -8.02
C LEU A 42 -8.52 12.43 -9.54
N VAL A 43 -7.48 12.79 -10.27
CA VAL A 43 -7.53 12.88 -11.74
C VAL A 43 -7.74 11.48 -12.34
N ASN A 44 -7.07 10.45 -11.80
CA ASN A 44 -7.29 9.06 -12.23
C ASN A 44 -8.72 8.57 -11.94
N PHE A 45 -9.32 9.02 -10.83
CA PHE A 45 -10.68 8.64 -10.44
C PHE A 45 -11.75 9.31 -11.30
N ILE A 46 -11.59 10.60 -11.59
CA ILE A 46 -12.62 11.41 -12.25
C ILE A 46 -12.42 11.54 -13.76
N GLY A 47 -11.23 11.24 -14.29
CA GLY A 47 -10.87 11.45 -15.70
C GLY A 47 -11.79 10.73 -16.69
N VAL A 48 -12.12 9.45 -16.45
CA VAL A 48 -13.01 8.68 -17.34
C VAL A 48 -14.47 9.18 -17.30
N PRO A 49 -15.11 9.38 -16.13
CA PRO A 49 -16.43 10.02 -16.06
C PRO A 49 -16.48 11.40 -16.71
N MET A 50 -15.42 12.20 -16.54
CA MET A 50 -15.32 13.55 -17.12
C MET A 50 -15.21 13.50 -18.64
N ALA A 51 -14.36 12.63 -19.18
CA ALA A 51 -14.26 12.42 -20.63
C ALA A 51 -15.61 11.98 -21.22
N GLY A 52 -16.34 11.10 -20.51
CA GLY A 52 -17.69 10.69 -20.91
C GLY A 52 -18.71 11.84 -20.87
N TYR A 53 -18.69 12.65 -19.81
CA TYR A 53 -19.57 13.82 -19.67
C TYR A 53 -19.33 14.86 -20.76
N HIS A 54 -18.06 15.19 -21.02
CA HIS A 54 -17.68 16.12 -22.09
C HIS A 54 -17.99 15.57 -23.47
N SER A 55 -17.79 14.27 -23.71
CA SER A 55 -18.20 13.62 -24.97
C SER A 55 -19.71 13.77 -25.22
N PHE A 56 -20.53 13.62 -24.17
CA PHE A 56 -21.97 13.83 -24.26
C PHE A 56 -22.34 15.29 -24.54
N LEU A 57 -21.67 16.26 -23.89
CA LEU A 57 -21.90 17.68 -24.14
C LEU A 57 -21.54 18.08 -25.57
N THR A 58 -20.39 17.63 -26.08
CA THR A 58 -19.95 17.87 -27.46
C THR A 58 -20.94 17.28 -28.46
N TRP A 59 -21.39 16.04 -28.24
CA TRP A 59 -22.41 15.42 -29.09
C TRP A 59 -23.73 16.18 -29.06
N LYS A 60 -24.21 16.56 -27.87
CA LYS A 60 -25.45 17.32 -27.72
C LYS A 60 -25.38 18.68 -28.43
N ALA A 61 -24.22 19.33 -28.41
CA ALA A 61 -24.00 20.61 -29.05
C ALA A 61 -23.84 20.50 -30.58
N SER A 62 -23.33 19.38 -31.10
CA SER A 62 -23.11 19.19 -32.54
C SER A 62 -24.41 18.97 -33.32
N GLY A 63 -25.43 18.37 -32.69
CA GLY A 63 -26.70 18.05 -33.34
C GLY A 63 -26.61 16.93 -34.39
N ILE A 64 -25.48 16.23 -34.47
CA ILE A 64 -25.21 15.13 -35.40
C ILE A 64 -25.62 13.79 -34.76
N ALA A 65 -25.93 12.77 -35.56
CA ALA A 65 -26.21 11.44 -35.04
C ALA A 65 -24.98 10.89 -34.25
N PRO A 66 -25.17 10.16 -33.12
CA PRO A 66 -24.06 9.64 -32.32
C PRO A 66 -23.08 8.75 -33.10
N THR A 67 -23.56 8.10 -34.16
CA THR A 67 -22.79 7.21 -35.02
C THR A 67 -21.89 7.94 -36.01
N GLU A 68 -22.14 9.23 -36.25
CA GLU A 68 -21.47 10.03 -37.28
C GLU A 68 -20.50 11.05 -36.68
N LEU A 69 -20.60 11.35 -35.38
CA LEU A 69 -19.71 12.29 -34.71
C LEU A 69 -18.35 11.64 -34.42
N MET A 70 -17.31 12.10 -35.13
CA MET A 70 -15.93 11.81 -34.73
C MET A 70 -15.58 12.59 -33.46
N MET A 71 -15.18 11.89 -32.40
CA MET A 71 -14.88 12.46 -31.08
C MET A 71 -13.50 13.13 -31.04
N GLU A 72 -13.24 14.07 -31.94
CA GLU A 72 -11.98 14.82 -31.98
C GLU A 72 -11.72 15.60 -30.68
N SER A 73 -12.79 16.01 -29.98
CA SER A 73 -12.71 16.70 -28.69
C SER A 73 -12.04 15.87 -27.58
N LEU A 74 -11.93 14.55 -27.70
CA LEU A 74 -11.22 13.70 -26.74
C LEU A 74 -9.69 13.79 -26.90
N ASN A 75 -9.19 14.36 -27.99
CA ASN A 75 -7.77 14.54 -28.24
C ASN A 75 -7.20 15.76 -27.50
N GLU A 76 -8.08 16.67 -27.06
CA GLU A 76 -7.73 17.82 -26.24
C GLU A 76 -7.82 17.51 -24.75
N SER A 77 -7.18 18.37 -23.93
CA SER A 77 -7.26 18.23 -22.47
C SER A 77 -8.67 18.53 -21.98
N VAL A 78 -9.30 17.55 -21.33
CA VAL A 78 -10.63 17.69 -20.75
C VAL A 78 -10.59 18.79 -19.67
N PRO A 79 -11.43 19.84 -19.77
CA PRO A 79 -11.45 20.90 -18.78
C PRO A 79 -11.96 20.35 -17.45
N ALA A 80 -11.35 20.80 -16.36
CA ALA A 80 -11.67 20.30 -15.03
C ALA A 80 -12.60 21.27 -14.31
N GLU A 81 -13.90 20.95 -14.24
CA GLU A 81 -14.84 21.77 -13.46
C GLU A 81 -14.57 21.64 -11.96
N SER A 82 -14.30 22.76 -11.30
CA SER A 82 -13.94 22.79 -9.87
C SER A 82 -15.00 22.15 -8.97
N PHE A 83 -16.28 22.25 -9.34
CA PHE A 83 -17.37 21.63 -8.59
C PHE A 83 -17.34 20.10 -8.65
N ILE A 84 -17.11 19.53 -9.84
CA ILE A 84 -17.06 18.07 -10.04
C ILE A 84 -15.81 17.50 -9.33
N LEU A 85 -14.67 18.19 -9.45
CA LEU A 85 -13.44 17.87 -8.73
C LEU A 85 -13.66 17.84 -7.21
N PHE A 86 -14.32 18.86 -6.65
CA PHE A 86 -14.58 18.95 -5.21
C PHE A 86 -15.51 17.82 -4.72
N ALA A 87 -16.58 17.55 -5.47
CA ALA A 87 -17.49 16.45 -5.16
C ALA A 87 -16.79 15.09 -5.22
N ALA A 88 -16.00 14.85 -6.26
CA ALA A 88 -15.21 13.63 -6.42
C ALA A 88 -14.18 13.45 -5.30
N GLY A 89 -13.47 14.52 -4.93
CA GLY A 89 -12.52 14.51 -3.81
C GLY A 89 -13.20 14.17 -2.49
N THR A 90 -14.39 14.73 -2.24
CA THR A 90 -15.18 14.43 -1.04
C THR A 90 -15.58 12.95 -0.99
N ILE A 91 -16.08 12.40 -2.10
CA ILE A 91 -16.45 10.97 -2.20
C ILE A 91 -15.22 10.08 -1.95
N MET A 92 -14.08 10.43 -2.54
CA MET A 92 -12.83 9.69 -2.35
C MET A 92 -12.41 9.65 -0.87
N VAL A 93 -12.40 10.80 -0.19
CA VAL A 93 -12.04 10.89 1.23
C VAL A 93 -12.98 10.04 2.10
N LEU A 94 -14.30 10.17 1.92
CA LEU A 94 -15.28 9.38 2.67
C LEU A 94 -15.10 7.88 2.41
N THR A 95 -14.87 7.50 1.15
CA THR A 95 -14.67 6.09 0.79
C THR A 95 -13.43 5.52 1.46
N LEU A 96 -12.31 6.24 1.44
CA LEU A 96 -11.07 5.79 2.09
C LEU A 96 -11.22 5.70 3.61
N TRP A 97 -11.94 6.64 4.22
CA TRP A 97 -12.21 6.65 5.67
C TRP A 97 -13.00 5.42 6.13
N PHE A 98 -14.02 5.02 5.38
CA PHE A 98 -14.90 3.90 5.76
C PHE A 98 -14.49 2.53 5.15
N SER A 99 -13.50 2.50 4.26
CA SER A 99 -13.12 1.27 3.55
C SER A 99 -12.29 0.33 4.42
N LYS A 100 -12.87 -0.83 4.75
CA LYS A 100 -12.13 -1.93 5.39
C LYS A 100 -11.04 -2.51 4.47
N LYS A 101 -11.21 -2.40 3.15
CA LYS A 101 -10.25 -2.92 2.15
C LYS A 101 -8.96 -2.10 2.12
N SER A 102 -9.04 -0.76 2.17
CA SER A 102 -7.86 0.10 2.20
C SER A 102 -7.03 -0.17 3.43
N ARG A 103 -7.67 -0.37 4.59
CA ARG A 103 -6.98 -0.75 5.83
C ARG A 103 -6.18 -2.05 5.71
N THR A 104 -6.74 -3.10 5.11
CA THR A 104 -6.02 -4.38 4.89
C THR A 104 -4.80 -4.21 3.97
N VAL A 105 -4.88 -3.31 2.98
CA VAL A 105 -3.74 -2.98 2.10
C VAL A 105 -2.65 -2.29 2.89
N THR A 106 -3.00 -1.26 3.68
CA THR A 106 -2.06 -0.57 4.57
C THR A 106 -1.40 -1.53 5.56
N GLU A 107 -2.15 -2.46 6.16
CA GLU A 107 -1.60 -3.49 7.04
C GLU A 107 -0.62 -4.44 6.33
N THR A 108 -0.78 -4.66 5.02
CA THR A 108 0.11 -5.50 4.22
C THR A 108 1.39 -4.76 3.83
N GLU A 109 1.28 -3.51 3.41
CA GLU A 109 2.41 -2.61 3.17
C GLU A 109 3.27 -2.46 4.44
N ILE A 110 2.64 -2.12 5.57
CA ILE A 110 3.32 -2.00 6.86
C ILE A 110 4.01 -3.31 7.22
N SER A 111 3.34 -4.47 7.07
CA SER A 111 3.94 -5.76 7.44
C SER A 111 5.20 -6.13 6.64
N LEU A 112 5.28 -5.71 5.38
CA LEU A 112 6.43 -5.98 4.50
C LEU A 112 7.60 -5.04 4.76
N ALA A 113 7.30 -3.77 5.05
CA ALA A 113 8.31 -2.75 5.31
C ALA A 113 8.76 -2.69 6.78
N ARG A 114 8.03 -3.34 7.71
CA ARG A 114 8.27 -3.27 9.16
C ARG A 114 9.69 -3.67 9.54
N GLU A 115 10.20 -2.99 10.54
CA GLU A 115 11.45 -3.32 11.21
C GLU A 115 11.24 -4.35 12.34
N GLY A 116 11.99 -5.45 12.33
CA GLY A 116 11.94 -6.48 13.37
C GLY A 116 11.32 -7.81 12.95
N GLU A 117 11.23 -8.74 13.91
CA GLU A 117 10.65 -10.07 13.72
C GLU A 117 9.12 -10.03 13.68
N GLY A 118 8.54 -10.77 12.75
CA GLY A 118 7.15 -11.16 12.83
C GLY A 118 6.73 -11.97 11.62
N LYS A 119 5.45 -12.36 11.58
CA LYS A 119 4.97 -13.33 10.59
C LYS A 119 5.01 -12.75 9.17
N GLU A 120 5.86 -13.32 8.32
CA GLU A 120 5.91 -13.02 6.89
C GLU A 120 4.68 -13.60 6.19
N LYS A 121 4.00 -12.78 5.39
CA LYS A 121 2.74 -13.16 4.73
C LYS A 121 2.92 -13.98 3.44
N PHE A 122 4.13 -14.04 2.90
CA PHE A 122 4.43 -14.62 1.59
C PHE A 122 5.37 -15.80 1.69
N GLU A 123 5.14 -16.84 0.89
CA GLU A 123 6.04 -17.98 0.81
C GLU A 123 7.23 -17.73 -0.15
N PRO A 124 8.41 -18.27 0.16
CA PRO A 124 9.62 -18.06 -0.62
C PRO A 124 9.59 -18.89 -1.90
N ASN A 125 9.78 -18.24 -3.05
CA ASN A 125 9.83 -18.87 -4.37
C ASN A 125 11.28 -19.01 -4.90
N LEU A 126 11.47 -19.75 -6.01
CA LEU A 126 12.80 -19.97 -6.59
C LEU A 126 13.54 -18.66 -6.92
N PHE A 127 12.84 -17.70 -7.53
CA PHE A 127 13.41 -16.41 -7.91
C PHE A 127 13.89 -15.59 -6.71
N SER A 128 13.10 -15.52 -5.64
CA SER A 128 13.47 -14.82 -4.40
C SER A 128 14.72 -15.44 -3.77
N ARG A 129 14.83 -16.78 -3.78
CA ARG A 129 16.02 -17.48 -3.27
C ARG A 129 17.25 -17.17 -4.10
N LEU A 130 17.12 -17.15 -5.42
CA LEU A 130 18.23 -16.81 -6.33
C LEU A 130 18.69 -15.36 -6.14
N LEU A 131 17.76 -14.41 -6.04
CA LEU A 131 18.08 -13.00 -5.84
C LEU A 131 18.77 -12.75 -4.49
N VAL A 132 18.26 -13.34 -3.41
CA VAL A 132 18.90 -13.20 -2.09
C VAL A 132 20.29 -13.83 -2.10
N ARG A 133 20.44 -15.04 -2.68
CA ARG A 133 21.75 -15.70 -2.80
C ARG A 133 22.75 -14.87 -3.60
N GLY A 134 22.34 -14.35 -4.76
CA GLY A 134 23.19 -13.47 -5.58
C GLY A 134 23.57 -12.19 -4.84
N SER A 135 22.63 -11.57 -4.14
CA SER A 135 22.89 -10.37 -3.32
C SER A 135 23.88 -10.66 -2.18
N THR A 136 23.76 -11.82 -1.53
CA THR A 136 24.72 -12.25 -0.49
C THR A 136 26.10 -12.53 -1.07
N GLN A 137 26.20 -13.12 -2.27
CA GLN A 137 27.49 -13.32 -2.94
C GLN A 137 28.19 -11.99 -3.26
N VAL A 138 27.43 -11.00 -3.75
CA VAL A 138 27.94 -9.65 -3.98
C VAL A 138 28.40 -9.01 -2.67
N ALA A 139 27.62 -9.15 -1.58
CA ALA A 139 28.01 -8.64 -0.27
C ALA A 139 29.33 -9.26 0.23
N LEU A 140 29.48 -10.59 0.11
CA LEU A 140 30.72 -11.30 0.48
C LEU A 140 31.91 -10.85 -0.36
N PHE A 141 31.71 -10.56 -1.64
CA PHE A 141 32.75 -10.00 -2.50
C PHE A 141 33.21 -8.62 -2.03
N PHE A 142 32.27 -7.74 -1.66
CA PHE A 142 32.62 -6.43 -1.07
C PHE A 142 33.30 -6.58 0.30
N GLU A 143 32.87 -7.52 1.13
CA GLU A 143 33.52 -7.83 2.41
C GLU A 143 34.97 -8.32 2.21
N TYR A 144 35.25 -9.03 1.11
CA TYR A 144 36.61 -9.46 0.78
C TYR A 144 37.51 -8.30 0.34
N ILE A 145 36.97 -7.33 -0.42
CA ILE A 145 37.76 -6.23 -0.99
C ILE A 145 37.93 -5.05 -0.03
N LEU A 146 36.95 -4.77 0.83
CA LEU A 146 36.98 -3.60 1.69
C LEU A 146 37.91 -3.82 2.90
N PRO A 147 38.71 -2.83 3.31
CA PRO A 147 39.57 -2.95 4.48
C PRO A 147 38.74 -3.05 5.77
N LYS A 148 39.21 -3.86 6.73
CA LYS A 148 38.51 -4.10 8.02
C LYS A 148 38.12 -2.82 8.76
N SER A 149 38.98 -1.80 8.73
CA SER A 149 38.70 -0.49 9.37
C SER A 149 37.49 0.24 8.78
N LEU A 150 37.20 0.02 7.49
CA LEU A 150 36.02 0.58 6.83
C LEU A 150 34.78 -0.27 7.15
N GLN A 151 34.91 -1.60 7.18
CA GLN A 151 33.84 -2.51 7.58
C GLN A 151 33.36 -2.19 9.01
N GLU A 152 34.28 -2.07 9.97
CA GLU A 152 33.96 -1.70 11.35
C GLU A 152 33.29 -0.32 11.46
N LYS A 153 33.71 0.66 10.64
CA LYS A 153 33.04 1.98 10.58
C LYS A 153 31.62 1.88 10.04
N ILE A 154 31.39 1.01 9.06
CA ILE A 154 30.05 0.77 8.50
C ILE A 154 29.20 0.06 9.55
N ASP A 155 29.68 -1.01 10.16
CA ASP A 155 28.93 -1.79 11.13
C ASP A 155 28.57 -0.99 12.38
N LYS A 156 29.47 -0.11 12.86
CA LYS A 156 29.17 0.83 13.95
C LYS A 156 27.96 1.74 13.66
N ARG A 157 27.67 2.06 12.40
CA ARG A 157 26.48 2.87 12.04
C ARG A 157 25.17 2.09 12.08
N PHE A 158 25.24 0.76 12.05
CA PHE A 158 24.09 -0.13 12.13
C PHE A 158 23.89 -0.76 13.51
N GLN A 159 24.77 -0.45 14.48
CA GLN A 159 24.57 -0.84 15.87
C GLN A 159 23.35 -0.12 16.42
N LYS A 160 22.29 -0.89 16.68
CA LYS A 160 21.08 -0.36 17.28
C LYS A 160 21.33 -0.12 18.78
N PRO A 161 20.78 0.95 19.38
CA PRO A 161 20.74 1.08 20.82
C PRO A 161 20.12 -0.18 21.41
N GLU A 162 20.75 -0.75 22.42
CA GLU A 162 20.27 -1.97 23.08
C GLU A 162 18.85 -1.71 23.58
N VAL A 163 17.88 -2.38 22.97
CA VAL A 163 16.47 -2.23 23.33
C VAL A 163 16.34 -2.89 24.69
N VAL A 164 16.07 -2.08 25.71
CA VAL A 164 15.74 -2.53 27.07
C VAL A 164 14.79 -3.73 26.96
N ASP A 165 15.15 -4.82 27.64
CA ASP A 165 14.40 -6.07 27.76
C ASP A 165 12.93 -5.78 28.12
N MET A 166 12.09 -5.58 27.10
CA MET A 166 10.67 -5.32 27.25
C MET A 166 9.90 -6.62 26.96
N PRO A 167 8.84 -6.92 27.74
CA PRO A 167 8.00 -8.08 27.50
C PRO A 167 7.49 -8.09 26.05
N LYS A 168 7.47 -9.27 25.40
CA LYS A 168 7.05 -9.44 23.99
C LYS A 168 5.67 -8.88 23.66
N GLU A 169 4.79 -8.74 24.66
CA GLU A 169 3.47 -8.13 24.54
C GLU A 169 3.54 -6.62 24.27
N MET A 170 4.54 -5.92 24.81
CA MET A 170 4.80 -4.50 24.52
C MET A 170 5.53 -4.29 23.19
N LEU A 171 6.20 -5.32 22.66
CA LEU A 171 6.82 -5.29 21.31
C LEU A 171 5.76 -5.25 20.19
N ALA A 172 4.54 -5.75 20.43
CA ALA A 172 3.46 -5.71 19.46
C ALA A 172 2.79 -4.33 19.34
N GLU A 173 2.93 -3.48 20.36
CA GLU A 173 2.37 -2.12 20.40
C GLU A 173 3.37 -1.04 19.93
N LEU A 174 4.63 -1.42 19.70
CA LEU A 174 5.64 -0.52 19.17
C LEU A 174 5.31 -0.11 17.71
N PRO A 175 5.55 1.16 17.33
CA PRO A 175 5.39 1.61 15.97
C PRO A 175 6.17 0.73 14.99
N ALA A 176 5.59 0.43 13.82
CA ALA A 176 6.21 -0.45 12.83
C ALA A 176 7.51 0.10 12.22
N PHE A 177 7.77 1.39 12.42
CA PHE A 177 8.96 2.11 11.97
C PHE A 177 9.45 3.00 13.11
N ASP A 178 10.77 3.15 13.24
CA ASP A 178 11.31 4.25 14.02
C ASP A 178 10.95 5.61 13.38
N THR A 179 11.11 6.69 14.14
CA THR A 179 10.77 8.05 13.66
C THR A 179 11.65 8.52 12.51
N ILE A 180 12.86 7.98 12.36
CA ILE A 180 13.81 8.35 11.30
C ILE A 180 13.35 7.71 9.98
N ARG A 181 13.15 6.38 9.95
CA ARG A 181 12.61 5.65 8.80
C ARG A 181 11.26 6.20 8.39
N ALA A 182 10.36 6.47 9.33
CA ALA A 182 9.07 7.07 9.02
C ALA A 182 9.24 8.42 8.31
N SER A 183 10.13 9.29 8.82
CA SER A 183 10.41 10.60 8.21
C SER A 183 11.04 10.48 6.81
N ILE A 184 11.97 9.54 6.61
CA ILE A 184 12.62 9.29 5.32
C ILE A 184 11.60 8.76 4.31
N ASN A 185 10.79 7.78 4.69
CA ASN A 185 9.78 7.20 3.82
C ASN A 185 8.80 8.26 3.33
N LEU A 186 8.28 9.09 4.24
CA LEU A 186 7.37 10.17 3.90
C LEU A 186 8.02 11.23 3.00
N THR A 187 9.24 11.64 3.33
CA THR A 187 9.94 12.70 2.60
C THR A 187 10.31 12.24 1.19
N VAL A 188 10.94 11.07 1.06
CA VAL A 188 11.40 10.55 -0.23
C VAL A 188 10.21 10.22 -1.12
N ALA A 189 9.17 9.56 -0.60
CA ALA A 189 7.98 9.27 -1.39
C ALA A 189 7.26 10.57 -1.80
N GLY A 190 7.12 11.53 -0.89
CA GLY A 190 6.50 12.82 -1.16
C GLY A 190 7.23 13.60 -2.26
N VAL A 191 8.56 13.68 -2.20
CA VAL A 191 9.38 14.37 -3.23
C VAL A 191 9.25 13.68 -4.59
N LEU A 192 9.32 12.35 -4.64
CA LEU A 192 9.19 11.60 -5.89
C LEU A 192 7.81 11.79 -6.53
N ILE A 193 6.74 11.70 -5.73
CA ILE A 193 5.38 11.90 -6.23
C ILE A 193 5.21 13.35 -6.69
N ALA A 194 5.57 14.34 -5.86
CA ALA A 194 5.42 15.75 -6.20
C ALA A 194 6.18 16.13 -7.48
N THR A 195 7.40 15.62 -7.66
CA THR A 195 8.21 15.84 -8.87
C THR A 195 7.53 15.23 -10.09
N ALA A 196 7.09 13.97 -10.00
CA ALA A 196 6.42 13.29 -11.09
C ALA A 196 5.10 13.97 -11.48
N THR A 197 4.29 14.39 -10.50
CA THR A 197 3.05 15.14 -10.72
C THR A 197 3.33 16.50 -11.38
N THR A 198 4.39 17.20 -10.98
CA THR A 198 4.82 18.45 -11.62
C THR A 198 5.17 18.23 -13.09
N MET A 199 5.79 17.09 -13.41
CA MET A 199 6.12 16.68 -14.78
C MET A 199 4.94 16.06 -15.55
N LYS A 200 3.74 16.00 -14.95
CA LYS A 200 2.54 15.36 -15.51
C LYS A 200 2.75 13.90 -15.93
N LEU A 201 3.64 13.20 -15.24
CA LEU A 201 3.88 11.78 -15.52
C LEU A 201 2.77 10.93 -14.89
N PRO A 202 2.20 9.95 -15.61
CA PRO A 202 1.25 9.01 -15.03
C PRO A 202 2.01 8.13 -14.03
N LEU A 203 1.71 8.32 -12.74
CA LEU A 203 2.40 7.66 -11.64
C LEU A 203 1.45 6.76 -10.85
N SER A 204 1.96 5.60 -10.45
CA SER A 204 1.37 4.84 -9.35
C SER A 204 1.97 5.31 -8.03
N THR A 205 1.22 6.11 -7.29
CA THR A 205 1.60 6.59 -5.96
C THR A 205 1.81 5.43 -4.98
N THR A 206 0.97 4.39 -5.07
CA THR A 206 1.15 3.13 -4.31
C THR A 206 2.45 2.40 -4.64
N TYR A 207 2.89 2.43 -5.91
CA TYR A 207 4.17 1.87 -6.31
C TYR A 207 5.31 2.63 -5.64
N VAL A 208 5.27 3.96 -5.69
CA VAL A 208 6.33 4.79 -5.14
C VAL A 208 6.44 4.67 -3.63
N THR A 209 5.34 4.78 -2.88
CA THR A 209 5.41 4.66 -1.41
C THR A 209 5.89 3.28 -0.99
N PHE A 210 5.37 2.23 -1.63
CA PHE A 210 5.78 0.87 -1.34
C PHE A 210 7.27 0.65 -1.66
N MET A 211 7.76 1.11 -2.81
CA MET A 211 9.18 0.95 -3.18
C MET A 211 10.11 1.76 -2.30
N VAL A 212 9.71 2.96 -1.89
CA VAL A 212 10.48 3.76 -0.93
C VAL A 212 10.55 3.05 0.42
N ALA A 213 9.43 2.55 0.92
CA ALA A 213 9.38 1.83 2.20
C ALA A 213 10.17 0.51 2.17
N MET A 214 10.11 -0.24 1.07
CA MET A 214 10.91 -1.45 0.89
C MET A 214 12.39 -1.15 0.69
N GLY A 215 12.73 -0.13 -0.10
CA GLY A 215 14.11 0.28 -0.36
C GLY A 215 14.83 0.80 0.88
N SER A 216 14.18 1.65 1.66
CA SER A 216 14.70 2.07 2.97
C SER A 216 14.83 0.87 3.91
N SER A 217 13.87 -0.07 3.88
CA SER A 217 13.93 -1.26 4.72
C SER A 217 15.13 -2.17 4.44
N LEU A 218 15.52 -2.27 3.17
CA LEU A 218 16.71 -2.98 2.74
C LEU A 218 17.98 -2.22 3.16
N ALA A 219 18.01 -0.90 2.99
CA ALA A 219 19.17 -0.07 3.31
C ALA A 219 19.52 -0.08 4.82
N ASP A 220 18.51 -0.16 5.70
CA ASP A 220 18.71 -0.19 7.16
C ASP A 220 19.03 -1.59 7.71
N ARG A 221 19.31 -2.58 6.84
CA ARG A 221 19.52 -3.99 7.22
C ARG A 221 18.37 -4.57 8.07
N ALA A 222 17.13 -4.14 7.84
CA ALA A 222 15.98 -4.65 8.60
C ALA A 222 15.57 -6.08 8.19
N TRP A 223 16.15 -6.62 7.11
CA TRP A 223 15.88 -7.97 6.62
C TRP A 223 16.94 -8.92 7.17
N GLY A 224 16.55 -9.83 8.06
CA GLY A 224 17.42 -10.93 8.49
C GLY A 224 17.61 -11.97 7.38
N ARG A 225 18.73 -12.69 7.39
CA ARG A 225 19.10 -13.72 6.40
C ARG A 225 17.98 -14.73 6.13
N GLU A 226 17.21 -15.10 7.15
CA GLU A 226 16.12 -16.06 7.04
C GLU A 226 14.80 -15.43 6.54
N SER A 227 14.55 -14.16 6.86
CA SER A 227 13.35 -13.41 6.45
C SER A 227 13.46 -12.78 5.05
N ALA A 228 14.67 -12.49 4.58
CA ALA A 228 14.91 -11.75 3.34
C ALA A 228 14.27 -12.42 2.12
N VAL A 229 14.33 -13.76 2.06
CA VAL A 229 13.74 -14.54 0.96
C VAL A 229 12.22 -14.36 0.91
N TYR A 230 11.56 -14.36 2.06
CA TYR A 230 10.11 -14.20 2.17
C TYR A 230 9.68 -12.77 1.78
N ARG A 231 10.43 -11.76 2.25
CA ARG A 231 10.16 -10.34 1.92
C ARG A 231 10.39 -10.04 0.44
N VAL A 232 11.49 -10.53 -0.14
CA VAL A 232 11.74 -10.42 -1.60
C VAL A 232 10.64 -11.11 -2.39
N ALA A 233 10.20 -12.31 -1.98
CA ALA A 233 9.07 -12.98 -2.62
C ALA A 233 7.79 -12.13 -2.57
N GLY A 234 7.52 -11.50 -1.43
CA GLY A 234 6.42 -10.53 -1.29
C GLY A 234 6.52 -9.37 -2.27
N VAL A 235 7.68 -8.71 -2.35
CA VAL A 235 7.93 -7.61 -3.30
C VAL A 235 7.71 -8.06 -4.74
N LEU A 236 8.26 -9.22 -5.13
CA LEU A 236 8.09 -9.76 -6.49
C LEU A 236 6.62 -10.05 -6.81
N ASN A 237 5.88 -10.64 -5.87
CA ASN A 237 4.46 -10.94 -6.05
C ASN A 237 3.62 -9.66 -6.19
N VAL A 238 3.94 -8.60 -5.44
CA VAL A 238 3.29 -7.29 -5.56
C VAL A 238 3.58 -6.67 -6.94
N ILE A 239 4.84 -6.65 -7.37
CA ILE A 239 5.24 -6.12 -8.68
C ILE A 239 4.54 -6.90 -9.81
N ALA A 240 4.59 -8.23 -9.77
CA ALA A 240 3.92 -9.08 -10.74
C ALA A 240 2.41 -8.82 -10.77
N GLY A 241 1.79 -8.65 -9.60
CA GLY A 241 0.37 -8.29 -9.48
C GLY A 241 0.02 -6.99 -10.19
N TRP A 242 0.86 -5.95 -10.10
CA TRP A 242 0.63 -4.68 -10.81
C TRP A 242 0.68 -4.84 -12.32
N PHE A 243 1.70 -5.52 -12.85
CA PHE A 243 1.80 -5.79 -14.29
C PHE A 243 0.64 -6.63 -14.80
N PHE A 244 0.29 -7.69 -14.06
CA PHE A 244 -0.81 -8.58 -14.45
C PHE A 244 -2.17 -7.86 -14.40
N THR A 245 -2.37 -6.97 -13.43
CA THR A 245 -3.57 -6.13 -13.35
C THR A 245 -3.66 -5.19 -14.55
N ALA A 246 -2.57 -4.51 -14.92
CA ALA A 246 -2.54 -3.64 -16.09
C ALA A 246 -2.85 -4.42 -17.38
N PHE A 247 -2.27 -5.61 -17.52
CA PHE A 247 -2.52 -6.48 -18.67
C PHE A 247 -3.97 -6.94 -18.74
N ILE A 248 -4.55 -7.41 -17.63
CA ILE A 248 -5.98 -7.79 -17.58
C ILE A 248 -6.87 -6.61 -17.89
N ALA A 249 -6.60 -5.44 -17.30
CA ALA A 249 -7.40 -4.24 -17.54
C ALA A 249 -7.37 -3.83 -19.02
N PHE A 250 -6.19 -3.88 -19.64
CA PHE A 250 -6.03 -3.60 -21.07
C PHE A 250 -6.82 -4.60 -21.94
N ALA A 251 -6.64 -5.90 -21.70
CA ALA A 251 -7.34 -6.95 -22.46
C ALA A 251 -8.86 -6.89 -22.26
N ALA A 252 -9.32 -6.67 -21.02
CA ALA A 252 -10.73 -6.54 -20.70
C ALA A 252 -11.34 -5.28 -21.32
N ALA A 253 -10.66 -4.13 -21.26
CA ALA A 253 -11.10 -2.89 -21.90
C ALA A 253 -11.21 -3.06 -23.42
N GLY A 254 -10.21 -3.67 -24.06
CA GLY A 254 -10.26 -3.98 -25.49
C GLY A 254 -11.41 -4.93 -25.86
N THR A 255 -11.66 -5.95 -25.03
CA THR A 255 -12.78 -6.88 -25.22
C THR A 255 -14.13 -6.17 -25.08
N ILE A 256 -14.29 -5.35 -24.04
CA ILE A 256 -15.50 -4.54 -23.81
C ILE A 256 -15.75 -3.59 -24.97
N ALA A 257 -14.72 -2.88 -25.44
CA ALA A 257 -14.82 -1.99 -26.59
C ALA A 257 -15.24 -2.74 -27.86
N TYR A 258 -14.67 -3.91 -28.11
CA TYR A 258 -15.04 -4.76 -29.25
C TYR A 258 -16.49 -5.26 -29.18
N LEU A 259 -16.95 -5.66 -27.98
CA LEU A 259 -18.34 -6.06 -27.78
C LEU A 259 -19.31 -4.90 -28.02
N ILE A 260 -18.97 -3.70 -27.54
CA ILE A 260 -19.76 -2.48 -27.79
C ILE A 260 -19.80 -2.16 -29.29
N TYR A 261 -18.68 -2.32 -30.01
CA TYR A 261 -18.62 -2.09 -31.45
C TYR A 261 -19.60 -2.99 -32.23
N ILE A 262 -19.70 -4.29 -31.88
CA ILE A 262 -20.60 -5.22 -32.59
C ILE A 262 -22.06 -5.09 -32.13
N GLY A 263 -22.29 -4.93 -30.82
CA GLY A 263 -23.65 -4.99 -30.26
C GLY A 263 -24.31 -3.63 -30.01
N GLY A 264 -23.58 -2.52 -30.21
CA GLY A 264 -24.12 -1.17 -30.04
C GLY A 264 -24.77 -0.94 -28.67
N ALA A 265 -25.91 -0.24 -28.66
CA ALA A 265 -26.60 0.16 -27.44
C ALA A 265 -27.10 -1.01 -26.57
N THR A 266 -27.49 -2.14 -27.17
CA THR A 266 -27.98 -3.30 -26.42
C THR A 266 -26.85 -3.94 -25.62
N MET A 267 -25.64 -4.01 -26.18
CA MET A 267 -24.47 -4.53 -25.48
C MET A 267 -24.04 -3.62 -24.33
N ILE A 268 -24.15 -2.30 -24.48
CA ILE A 268 -23.88 -1.35 -23.39
C ILE A 268 -24.81 -1.66 -22.19
N ALA A 269 -26.10 -1.86 -22.43
CA ALA A 269 -27.05 -2.19 -21.36
C ALA A 269 -26.71 -3.53 -20.66
N ILE A 270 -26.35 -4.56 -21.43
CA ILE A 270 -25.94 -5.87 -20.89
C ILE A 270 -24.68 -5.74 -20.04
N LEU A 271 -23.66 -5.02 -20.52
CA LEU A 271 -22.40 -4.82 -19.81
C LEU A 271 -22.59 -4.01 -18.53
N LEU A 272 -23.48 -2.99 -18.52
CA LEU A 272 -23.83 -2.25 -17.32
C LEU A 272 -24.51 -3.15 -16.27
N LEU A 273 -25.47 -3.98 -16.68
CA LEU A 273 -26.10 -4.94 -15.77
C LEU A 273 -25.09 -5.95 -15.21
N LEU A 274 -24.18 -6.45 -16.05
CA LEU A 274 -23.11 -7.34 -15.63
C LEU A 274 -22.15 -6.66 -14.65
N ALA A 275 -21.77 -5.41 -14.91
CA ALA A 275 -20.91 -4.63 -14.01
C ALA A 275 -21.55 -4.45 -12.63
N VAL A 276 -22.83 -4.06 -12.58
CA VAL A 276 -23.58 -3.94 -11.31
C VAL A 276 -23.67 -5.28 -10.60
N GLY A 277 -23.99 -6.36 -11.32
CA GLY A 277 -24.04 -7.72 -10.76
C GLY A 277 -22.71 -8.18 -10.17
N LEU A 278 -21.59 -7.90 -10.86
CA LEU A 278 -20.26 -8.21 -10.37
C LEU A 278 -19.87 -7.37 -9.14
N MET A 279 -20.21 -6.07 -9.11
CA MET A 279 -19.97 -5.22 -7.93
C MET A 279 -20.74 -5.73 -6.71
N VAL A 280 -22.02 -6.08 -6.88
CA VAL A 280 -22.85 -6.64 -5.81
C VAL A 280 -22.26 -7.96 -5.31
N ARG A 281 -21.92 -8.88 -6.22
CA ARG A 281 -21.29 -10.16 -5.88
C ARG A 281 -19.97 -9.95 -5.12
N ASN A 282 -19.12 -9.04 -5.58
CA ASN A 282 -17.84 -8.73 -4.93
C ASN A 282 -18.04 -8.19 -3.52
N ASN A 283 -19.01 -7.29 -3.33
CA ASN A 283 -19.30 -6.74 -2.00
C ASN A 283 -19.83 -7.82 -1.04
N ILE A 284 -20.74 -8.68 -1.50
CA ILE A 284 -21.26 -9.81 -0.71
C ILE A 284 -20.14 -10.80 -0.37
N ALA A 285 -19.32 -11.19 -1.35
CA ALA A 285 -18.21 -12.11 -1.15
C ALA A 285 -17.19 -11.57 -0.13
N HIS A 286 -16.88 -10.27 -0.22
CA HIS A 286 -15.98 -9.63 0.73
C HIS A 286 -16.58 -9.54 2.13
N LYS A 287 -17.88 -9.24 2.24
CA LYS A 287 -18.59 -9.25 3.53
C LYS A 287 -18.53 -10.64 4.18
N LYS A 288 -18.77 -11.71 3.41
CA LYS A 288 -18.65 -13.10 3.87
C LYS A 288 -17.23 -13.43 4.34
N LYS A 289 -16.20 -13.05 3.59
CA LYS A 289 -14.79 -13.28 3.97
C LYS A 289 -14.42 -12.55 5.27
N ASN A 290 -14.87 -11.30 5.43
CA ASN A 290 -14.66 -10.56 6.67
C ASN A 290 -15.43 -11.15 7.85
N THR A 291 -16.67 -11.64 7.67
CA THR A 291 -17.39 -12.34 8.74
C THR A 291 -16.64 -13.59 9.20
N VAL A 292 -16.07 -14.38 8.27
CA VAL A 292 -15.27 -15.57 8.61
C VAL A 292 -13.98 -15.21 9.37
N LEU A 293 -13.38 -14.03 9.11
CA LEU A 293 -12.20 -13.55 9.84
C LEU A 293 -12.53 -12.95 11.22
N ILE A 294 -13.72 -12.36 11.37
CA ILE A 294 -14.22 -11.75 12.62
C ILE A 294 -14.86 -12.79 13.54
N ASP A 295 -15.37 -13.89 12.97
CA ASP A 295 -15.93 -14.98 13.74
C ASP A 295 -14.81 -15.74 14.45
N SER A 296 -14.59 -15.36 15.72
CA SER A 296 -13.70 -16.00 16.69
C SER A 296 -14.02 -17.49 16.96
N SER A 297 -14.94 -18.08 16.18
CA SER A 297 -15.41 -19.46 16.24
C SER A 297 -14.61 -20.44 15.36
N SER A 298 -13.57 -20.01 14.63
CA SER A 298 -12.59 -20.97 14.08
C SER A 298 -11.44 -21.19 15.05
N LEU A 299 -10.97 -22.45 15.14
CA LEU A 299 -9.70 -22.74 15.83
C LEU A 299 -8.62 -21.85 15.23
N LYS A 300 -7.89 -21.13 16.09
CA LYS A 300 -6.80 -20.27 15.66
C LYS A 300 -5.65 -21.22 15.35
N LYS A 301 -5.38 -21.45 14.07
CA LYS A 301 -4.20 -22.20 13.67
C LYS A 301 -3.03 -21.23 13.60
N THR A 302 -2.24 -21.18 14.66
CA THR A 302 -0.99 -20.41 14.63
C THR A 302 0.06 -21.29 13.99
N GLU A 303 0.57 -20.91 12.82
CA GLU A 303 1.64 -21.65 12.11
C GLU A 303 3.02 -21.45 12.78
N SER A 304 3.08 -21.35 14.11
CA SER A 304 4.35 -21.25 14.81
C SER A 304 4.96 -22.65 14.92
N LYS A 305 6.12 -22.84 14.28
CA LYS A 305 6.90 -24.09 14.40
C LYS A 305 7.74 -24.14 15.69
N THR A 306 7.51 -23.23 16.62
CA THR A 306 8.25 -23.14 17.90
C THR A 306 7.42 -23.72 19.03
N VAL A 307 8.06 -24.38 19.99
CA VAL A 307 7.39 -25.03 21.13
C VAL A 307 6.54 -24.03 21.93
N GLN A 308 7.05 -22.83 22.17
CA GLN A 308 6.31 -21.77 22.86
C GLN A 308 5.08 -21.28 22.06
N GLY A 309 5.19 -21.24 20.74
CA GLY A 309 4.05 -20.88 19.87
C GLY A 309 2.94 -21.92 19.85
N ILE A 310 3.31 -23.21 19.87
CA ILE A 310 2.35 -24.33 19.96
C ILE A 310 1.65 -24.32 21.33
N ILE A 311 2.37 -24.01 22.41
CA ILE A 311 1.79 -23.88 23.76
C ILE A 311 0.78 -22.74 23.81
N HIS A 312 1.13 -21.57 23.27
CA HIS A 312 0.22 -20.42 23.25
C HIS A 312 -1.01 -20.67 22.37
N GLU A 313 -0.82 -21.29 21.19
CA GLU A 313 -1.91 -21.73 20.31
C GLU A 313 -2.86 -22.69 21.02
N SER A 314 -2.30 -23.71 21.68
CA SER A 314 -3.07 -24.73 22.39
C SER A 314 -3.88 -24.10 23.53
N ALA A 315 -3.27 -23.21 24.32
CA ALA A 315 -3.94 -22.51 25.40
C ALA A 315 -5.11 -21.64 24.90
N GLU A 316 -4.91 -20.90 23.80
CA GLU A 316 -5.95 -20.04 23.22
C GLU A 316 -7.10 -20.86 22.61
N ASN A 317 -6.79 -21.98 21.94
CA ASN A 317 -7.79 -22.89 21.39
C ASN A 317 -8.58 -23.63 22.48
N ILE A 318 -7.93 -24.05 23.56
CA ILE A 318 -8.59 -24.66 24.73
C ILE A 318 -9.52 -23.64 25.41
N SER A 319 -9.06 -22.40 25.62
CA SER A 319 -9.89 -21.32 26.17
C SER A 319 -11.16 -21.10 25.34
N LYS A 320 -11.03 -21.06 24.00
CA LYS A 320 -12.18 -20.93 23.08
C LYS A 320 -13.11 -22.13 23.12
N ALA A 321 -12.58 -23.34 23.27
CA ALA A 321 -13.38 -24.56 23.39
C ALA A 321 -14.18 -24.56 24.70
N ILE A 322 -13.55 -24.18 25.81
CA ILE A 322 -14.20 -24.03 27.13
C ILE A 322 -15.30 -22.97 27.07
N ALA A 323 -15.02 -21.81 26.46
CA ALA A 323 -16.02 -20.74 26.30
C ALA A 323 -17.24 -21.20 25.49
N ARG A 324 -17.05 -22.03 24.45
CA ARG A 324 -18.17 -22.64 23.70
C ARG A 324 -18.96 -23.63 24.53
N SER A 325 -18.25 -24.50 25.26
CA SER A 325 -18.91 -25.47 26.13
C SER A 325 -19.78 -24.73 27.15
N ASN A 326 -19.22 -23.71 27.81
CA ASN A 326 -19.95 -22.89 28.77
C ASN A 326 -21.13 -22.14 28.15
N LYS A 327 -21.01 -21.68 26.90
CA LYS A 327 -22.13 -21.05 26.19
C LYS A 327 -23.25 -22.07 25.89
N ILE A 328 -22.92 -23.27 25.43
CA ILE A 328 -23.89 -24.34 25.18
C ILE A 328 -24.58 -24.77 26.48
N PHE A 329 -23.85 -24.83 27.59
CA PHE A 329 -24.41 -25.19 28.90
C PHE A 329 -25.26 -24.10 29.55
N ASN A 330 -25.04 -22.82 29.23
CA ASN A 330 -25.83 -21.69 29.74
C ASN A 330 -27.00 -21.27 28.81
N ASP A 331 -27.00 -21.73 27.56
CA ASP A 331 -28.11 -21.54 26.59
C ASP A 331 -29.14 -22.71 26.65
N VAL A 332 -29.06 -23.57 27.68
CA VAL A 332 -30.06 -24.63 28.05
C VAL A 332 -30.70 -24.27 29.38
#